data_AF-A0A349JU61-F1
#
_entry.id   AF-A0A349JU61-F1
#
_cell.length_a   1.000
_cell.length_b   1.000
_cell.length_c   1.000
_cell.angle_alpha   90.00
_cell.angle_beta   90.00
_cell.angle_gamma   90.00
#
_symmetry.space_group_name_H-M   'P 1'
#
loop_
_entity.id
_entity.type
_entity.pdbx_description
1 polymer ?
#
loop_
_entity_poly.entity_id
_entity_poly.type
_entity_poly.pdbx_seq_one_letter_code
_entity_poly.pdbx_strand_id
1 'polypeptide(L)'
;MSPTLFTSESVTEGHPDKVADQISDAVLDAMLMDDPDSRVACEALVTTGIAIVAGEITSASEVDVTALVRKTLLDIGYDDAEYGIDGAACEV
;
A
#
# COMPACT_ATOMS: atom_id res chain seq x y z
N MET A 1 44.16 -10.84 -0.32
CA MET A 1 42.97 -10.17 -0.88
C MET A 1 42.89 -8.78 -0.27
N SER A 2 42.69 -7.76 -1.09
CA SER A 2 42.42 -6.39 -0.63
C SER A 2 40.98 -6.32 -0.09
N PRO A 3 40.70 -5.61 1.02
CA PRO A 3 39.33 -5.47 1.50
C PRO A 3 38.48 -4.71 0.47
N THR A 4 37.29 -5.22 0.16
CA THR A 4 36.27 -4.57 -0.65
C THR A 4 35.22 -3.91 0.24
N LEU A 5 34.74 -2.73 -0.16
CA LEU A 5 33.63 -2.04 0.49
C LEU A 5 32.31 -2.40 -0.23
N PHE A 6 31.27 -2.68 0.56
CA PHE A 6 29.91 -2.93 0.08
C PHE A 6 28.93 -2.14 0.95
N THR A 7 27.92 -1.54 0.33
CA THR A 7 26.88 -0.77 1.01
C THR A 7 25.51 -1.22 0.52
N SER A 8 24.56 -1.27 1.45
CA SER A 8 23.13 -1.47 1.19
C SER A 8 22.34 -0.49 2.04
N GLU A 9 21.11 -0.19 1.64
CA GLU A 9 20.17 0.63 2.39
C GLU A 9 18.83 -0.09 2.56
N SER A 10 17.97 0.50 3.39
CA SER A 10 16.58 0.10 3.58
C SER A 10 15.79 1.36 3.91
N VAL A 11 14.48 1.29 3.74
CA VAL A 11 13.55 2.32 4.19
C VAL A 11 12.56 1.72 5.18
N THR A 12 11.84 2.57 5.90
CA THR A 12 10.78 2.14 6.82
C THR A 12 9.49 1.82 6.07
N GLU A 13 8.54 1.20 6.76
CA GLU A 13 7.17 0.99 6.26
C GLU A 13 6.45 2.30 5.89
N GLY A 14 6.83 3.42 6.52
CA GLY A 14 6.32 4.76 6.20
C GLY A 14 7.01 5.44 5.02
N HIS A 15 7.95 4.81 4.32
CA HIS A 15 8.42 5.40 3.06
C HIS A 15 7.29 5.38 2.02
N PRO A 16 6.99 6.46 1.27
CA PRO A 16 5.84 6.50 0.37
C PRO A 16 5.81 5.34 -0.63
N ASP A 17 6.97 4.96 -1.18
CA ASP A 17 7.05 3.78 -2.06
C ASP A 17 6.64 2.48 -1.33
N LYS A 18 7.05 2.31 -0.06
CA LYS A 18 6.65 1.15 0.76
C LYS A 18 5.21 1.22 1.24
N VAL A 19 4.64 2.41 1.39
CA VAL A 19 3.20 2.59 1.64
C VAL A 19 2.40 2.13 0.42
N ALA A 20 2.81 2.53 -0.78
CA ALA A 20 2.20 2.04 -2.03
C ALA A 20 2.29 0.51 -2.14
N ASP A 21 3.47 -0.07 -1.90
CA ASP A 21 3.64 -1.53 -1.88
C ASP A 21 2.68 -2.21 -0.89
N GLN A 22 2.59 -1.72 0.34
CA GLN A 22 1.72 -2.29 1.37
C GLN A 22 0.22 -2.15 1.05
N ILE A 23 -0.19 -1.05 0.42
CA ILE A 23 -1.56 -0.88 -0.07
C ILE A 23 -1.87 -1.90 -1.16
N SER A 24 -0.99 -2.04 -2.15
CA SER A 24 -1.17 -3.01 -3.23
C SER A 24 -1.25 -4.45 -2.71
N ASP A 25 -0.36 -4.82 -1.78
CA ASP A 25 -0.35 -6.15 -1.17
C ASP A 25 -1.57 -6.39 -0.27
N ALA A 26 -2.05 -5.37 0.46
CA ALA A 26 -3.27 -5.50 1.23
C ALA A 26 -4.48 -5.82 0.34
N VAL A 27 -4.61 -5.16 -0.82
CA VAL A 27 -5.67 -5.45 -1.80
C VAL A 27 -5.52 -6.88 -2.34
N LEU A 28 -4.30 -7.31 -2.69
CA LEU A 28 -4.03 -8.68 -3.11
C LEU A 28 -4.47 -9.70 -2.05
N ASP A 29 -4.08 -9.50 -0.79
CA ASP A 29 -4.42 -10.38 0.32
C ASP A 29 -5.94 -10.48 0.52
N ALA A 30 -6.64 -9.35 0.47
CA ALA A 30 -8.09 -9.32 0.62
C ALA A 30 -8.80 -10.06 -0.53
N MET A 31 -8.32 -9.92 -1.77
CA MET A 31 -8.89 -10.64 -2.92
C MET A 31 -8.64 -12.14 -2.82
N LEU A 32 -7.42 -12.55 -2.45
CA LEU A 32 -7.03 -13.97 -2.33
C LEU A 32 -7.70 -14.68 -1.14
N MET A 33 -8.11 -13.95 -0.11
CA MET A 33 -8.76 -14.52 1.07
C MET A 33 -10.09 -15.20 0.72
N ASP A 34 -10.89 -14.57 -0.14
CA ASP A 34 -12.21 -15.07 -0.53
C ASP A 34 -12.20 -15.78 -1.90
N ASP A 35 -11.25 -15.43 -2.78
CA ASP A 35 -11.06 -16.07 -4.08
C ASP A 35 -9.57 -16.35 -4.36
N PRO A 36 -9.09 -17.57 -4.04
CA PRO A 36 -7.70 -17.97 -4.27
C PRO A 36 -7.25 -17.97 -5.74
N ASP A 37 -8.18 -17.96 -6.71
CA ASP A 37 -7.88 -17.91 -8.14
C ASP A 37 -7.85 -16.47 -8.68
N SER A 38 -7.97 -15.46 -7.80
CA SER A 38 -7.91 -14.04 -8.15
C SER A 38 -6.65 -13.69 -8.93
N ARG A 39 -6.82 -12.90 -10.00
CA ARG A 39 -5.73 -12.28 -10.74
C ARG A 39 -5.71 -10.80 -10.42
N VAL A 40 -4.67 -10.36 -9.73
CA VAL A 40 -4.58 -9.00 -9.19
C VAL A 40 -3.29 -8.36 -9.70
N ALA A 41 -3.43 -7.33 -10.51
CA ALA A 41 -2.38 -6.38 -10.85
C ALA A 41 -2.79 -5.03 -10.25
N CYS A 42 -2.60 -4.89 -8.93
CA CYS A 42 -2.98 -3.69 -8.19
C CYS A 42 -1.79 -2.73 -8.09
N GLU A 43 -1.99 -1.51 -8.58
CA GLU A 43 -1.00 -0.43 -8.54
C GLU A 43 -1.48 0.65 -7.59
N ALA A 44 -0.58 1.17 -6.75
CA ALA A 44 -0.88 2.25 -5.82
C ALA A 44 0.05 3.45 -6.08
N LEU A 45 -0.53 4.65 -6.11
CA LEU A 45 0.21 5.90 -6.11
C LEU A 45 -0.23 6.72 -4.91
N VAL A 46 0.73 7.06 -4.05
CA VAL A 46 0.48 7.91 -2.87
C VAL A 46 1.18 9.25 -3.03
N THR A 47 0.46 10.32 -2.73
CA THR A 47 1.01 11.68 -2.67
C THR A 47 0.23 12.51 -1.65
N THR A 48 0.49 13.81 -1.58
CA THR A 48 -0.09 14.68 -0.55
C THR A 48 -1.61 14.59 -0.52
N GLY A 49 -2.15 14.06 0.58
CA GLY A 49 -3.58 13.96 0.84
C GLY A 49 -4.37 12.95 -0.01
N ILE A 50 -3.73 12.16 -0.87
CA ILE A 50 -4.43 11.23 -1.78
C ILE A 50 -3.66 9.91 -1.99
N ALA A 51 -4.41 8.81 -2.02
CA ALA A 51 -3.95 7.49 -2.41
C ALA A 51 -4.78 6.97 -3.59
N ILE A 52 -4.18 6.83 -4.77
CA ILE A 52 -4.85 6.32 -5.96
C ILE A 52 -4.59 4.82 -6.07
N VAL A 53 -5.64 4.02 -6.14
CA VAL A 53 -5.56 2.58 -6.45
C VAL A 53 -6.04 2.35 -7.88
N ALA A 54 -5.22 1.68 -8.69
CA ALA A 54 -5.46 1.43 -10.10
C ALA A 54 -4.98 0.03 -10.51
N GLY A 55 -5.15 -0.30 -11.79
CA GLY A 55 -4.72 -1.57 -12.39
C GLY A 55 -5.88 -2.50 -12.72
N GLU A 56 -5.61 -3.79 -12.83
CA GLU A 56 -6.56 -4.78 -13.32
C GLU A 56 -6.77 -5.92 -12.31
N ILE A 57 -8.03 -6.12 -11.92
CA ILE A 57 -8.43 -7.20 -11.02
C ILE A 57 -9.49 -8.06 -11.72
N THR A 58 -9.27 -9.37 -11.68
CA THR A 58 -10.26 -10.38 -12.05
C THR A 58 -10.43 -11.31 -10.85
N SER A 59 -11.56 -11.19 -10.16
CA SER A 59 -11.87 -11.94 -8.94
C SER A 59 -13.39 -12.07 -8.77
N ALA A 60 -13.83 -13.10 -8.05
CA ALA A 60 -15.18 -13.20 -7.51
C ALA A 60 -15.34 -12.50 -6.15
N SER A 61 -14.25 -12.05 -5.54
CA SER A 61 -14.25 -11.33 -4.26
C SER A 61 -14.75 -9.89 -4.43
N GLU A 62 -15.50 -9.41 -3.44
CA GLU A 62 -15.94 -8.02 -3.33
C GLU A 62 -15.25 -7.37 -2.11
N VAL A 63 -14.26 -6.52 -2.37
CA VAL A 63 -13.45 -5.86 -1.34
C VAL A 63 -13.74 -4.35 -1.33
N ASP A 64 -13.96 -3.80 -0.13
CA ASP A 64 -13.98 -2.34 0.08
C ASP A 64 -12.54 -1.79 0.08
N VAL A 65 -12.07 -1.43 -1.11
CA VAL A 65 -10.71 -0.91 -1.32
C VAL A 65 -10.47 0.36 -0.52
N THR A 66 -11.46 1.25 -0.44
CA THR A 66 -11.32 2.52 0.28
C THR A 66 -11.10 2.29 1.78
N ALA A 67 -11.91 1.42 2.40
CA ALA A 67 -11.74 1.08 3.81
C ALA A 67 -10.37 0.41 4.07
N LEU A 68 -9.92 -0.44 3.14
CA LEU A 68 -8.65 -1.14 3.25
C LEU A 68 -7.44 -0.18 3.17
N VAL A 69 -7.42 0.71 2.19
CA VAL A 69 -6.36 1.74 2.05
C VAL A 69 -6.24 2.58 3.33
N ARG A 70 -7.37 3.04 3.85
CA ARG A 70 -7.41 3.86 5.07
C ARG A 70 -6.88 3.09 6.28
N LYS A 71 -7.29 1.83 6.43
CA LYS A 71 -6.78 0.96 7.49
C LYS A 71 -5.27 0.76 7.37
N THR A 72 -4.77 0.44 6.17
CA THR A 72 -3.32 0.26 5.94
C THR A 72 -2.53 1.50 6.31
N LEU A 73 -3.00 2.70 5.95
CA LEU A 73 -2.35 3.97 6.33
C LEU A 73 -2.33 4.17 7.86
N LEU A 74 -3.45 3.90 8.55
CA LEU A 74 -3.54 4.02 10.00
C LEU A 74 -2.66 2.99 10.72
N ASP A 75 -2.58 1.75 10.20
CA ASP A 75 -1.74 0.69 10.76
C ASP A 75 -0.25 1.03 10.63
N ILE A 76 0.16 1.74 9.56
CA ILE A 76 1.52 2.28 9.36
C ILE A 76 1.81 3.49 10.31
N GLY A 77 0.77 4.20 10.74
CA GLY A 77 0.88 5.37 11.61
C GLY A 77 0.64 6.73 10.93
N TYR A 78 0.04 6.76 9.75
CA TYR A 78 -0.44 7.99 9.10
C TYR A 78 -1.83 8.37 9.63
N ASP A 79 -1.88 8.93 10.84
CA ASP A 79 -3.11 9.30 11.56
C ASP A 79 -3.27 10.81 11.82
N ASP A 80 -2.37 11.64 11.25
CA ASP A 80 -2.41 13.10 11.33
C ASP A 80 -2.06 13.73 9.97
N ALA A 81 -2.83 14.73 9.57
CA ALA A 81 -2.64 15.44 8.30
C ALA A 81 -1.29 16.16 8.22
N GLU A 82 -0.65 16.50 9.36
CA GLU A 82 0.68 17.09 9.40
C GLU A 82 1.77 16.17 8.85
N TYR A 83 1.54 14.85 8.75
CA TYR A 83 2.49 13.88 8.19
C TYR A 83 2.48 13.83 6.66
N GLY A 84 1.61 14.62 6.01
CA GLY A 84 1.47 14.74 4.56
C GLY A 84 0.36 13.88 3.97
N ILE A 85 -0.09 12.84 4.70
CA ILE A 85 -1.28 12.05 4.42
C ILE A 85 -1.86 11.54 5.76
N ASP A 86 -3.19 11.48 5.85
CA ASP A 86 -3.94 10.99 7.02
C ASP A 86 -4.94 9.93 6.55
N GLY A 87 -4.81 8.70 7.03
CA GLY A 87 -5.68 7.58 6.68
C GLY A 87 -7.15 7.80 7.08
N ALA A 88 -7.46 8.70 8.02
CA ALA A 88 -8.84 9.04 8.37
C ALA A 88 -9.48 10.04 7.37
N ALA A 89 -8.67 10.87 6.71
CA ALA A 89 -9.14 12.04 5.95
C ALA A 89 -8.72 12.09 4.48
N CYS A 90 -7.76 11.28 4.04
CA CYS A 90 -7.25 11.33 2.67
C CYS A 90 -8.31 10.95 1.62
N GLU A 91 -8.12 11.49 0.42
CA GLU A 91 -8.83 11.05 -0.77
C GLU A 91 -8.32 9.67 -1.20
N VAL A 92 -9.23 8.80 -1.64
CA VAL A 92 -8.96 7.46 -2.18
C VAL A 92 -9.81 7.24 -3.41
#